data_AF-A0A936E994-F1
#
_entry.id   AF-A0A936E994-F1
#
_cell.length_a   1.000
_cell.length_b   1.000
_cell.length_c   1.000
_cell.angle_alpha   90.00
_cell.angle_beta   90.00
_cell.angle_gamma   90.00
#
_symmetry.space_group_name_H-M   'P 1'
#
loop_
_entity.id
_entity.type
_entity.pdbx_description
1 polymer ?
#
loop_
_entity_poly.entity_id
_entity_poly.type
_entity_poly.pdbx_seq_one_letter_code
_entity_poly.pdbx_strand_id
1 'polypeptide(L)'
;MSESRGKEAAGIAIATDDEIAIHKDSVSAGEMIRTGDYRKLIDKAENRIFAGNGRPSRPLAAIGHARLVTNGLQGIDANNQPVRRDGVVLIHNGIVVNVDDIWADLGKEGIVPHADVDRKSSRR
;
A
#
# COMPACT_ATOMS: atom_id res chain seq x y z
N MET A 1 -12.89 -6.98 -10.30
CA MET A 1 -12.29 -6.57 -9.01
C MET A 1 -10.85 -7.04 -8.97
N SER A 2 -9.93 -6.25 -8.39
CA SER A 2 -8.46 -6.42 -8.50
C SER A 2 -7.90 -7.80 -8.12
N GLU A 3 -8.70 -8.61 -7.43
CA GLU A 3 -8.36 -9.96 -6.95
C GLU A 3 -8.12 -11.01 -8.05
N SER A 4 -8.72 -10.86 -9.25
CA SER A 4 -8.45 -11.80 -10.36
C SER A 4 -6.99 -11.77 -10.82
N ARG A 5 -6.26 -10.71 -10.45
CA ARG A 5 -4.86 -10.45 -10.80
C ARG A 5 -3.91 -10.61 -9.62
N GLY A 6 -4.36 -11.05 -8.44
CA GLY A 6 -3.53 -11.17 -7.24
C GLY A 6 -4.30 -11.63 -6.00
N LYS A 7 -3.92 -12.79 -5.45
CA LYS A 7 -4.56 -13.43 -4.29
C LYS A 7 -3.68 -13.48 -3.04
N GLU A 8 -2.47 -12.92 -3.09
CA GLU A 8 -1.43 -13.26 -2.11
C GLU A 8 -1.14 -12.15 -1.09
N ALA A 9 -1.44 -10.90 -1.42
CA ALA A 9 -1.41 -9.79 -0.48
C ALA A 9 -2.33 -8.67 -0.98
N ALA A 10 -2.86 -7.88 -0.04
CA ALA A 10 -3.64 -6.70 -0.34
C ALA A 10 -3.22 -5.55 0.56
N GLY A 11 -3.60 -4.34 0.16
CA GLY A 11 -3.44 -3.16 0.98
C GLY A 11 -4.33 -2.03 0.50
N ILE A 12 -4.63 -1.13 1.43
CA ILE A 12 -5.45 0.06 1.21
C ILE A 12 -4.82 1.24 1.94
N ALA A 13 -4.86 2.40 1.30
CA ALA A 13 -4.57 3.68 1.92
C ALA A 13 -5.80 4.59 1.80
N ILE A 14 -6.13 5.26 2.89
CA ILE A 14 -7.24 6.19 2.98
C ILE A 14 -6.68 7.53 3.45
N ALA A 15 -6.91 8.57 2.66
CA ALA A 15 -6.45 9.92 2.93
C ALA A 15 -7.65 10.84 3.23
N THR A 16 -7.58 11.51 4.36
CA THR A 16 -8.33 12.73 4.66
C THR A 16 -7.42 13.94 4.42
N ASP A 17 -7.93 15.14 4.64
CA ASP A 17 -7.16 16.39 4.59
C ASP A 17 -6.12 16.54 5.72
N ASP A 18 -6.17 15.69 6.76
CA ASP A 18 -5.27 15.74 7.92
C ASP A 18 -4.51 14.43 8.22
N GLU A 19 -4.90 13.31 7.62
CA GLU A 19 -4.29 12.01 7.89
C GLU A 19 -4.26 11.12 6.65
N ILE A 20 -3.22 10.30 6.54
CA ILE A 20 -3.20 9.14 5.64
C ILE A 20 -3.03 7.88 6.48
N ALA A 21 -4.08 7.05 6.50
CA ALA A 21 -4.09 5.77 7.20
C ALA A 21 -3.91 4.64 6.21
N ILE A 22 -3.09 3.64 6.56
CA ILE A 22 -2.73 2.52 5.68
C ILE A 22 -2.96 1.21 6.42
N HIS A 23 -3.54 0.24 5.72
CA HIS A 23 -3.66 -1.15 6.17
C HIS A 23 -3.15 -2.09 5.08
N LYS A 24 -2.37 -3.09 5.46
CA LYS A 24 -1.74 -4.07 4.56
C LYS A 24 -1.81 -5.44 5.23
N ASP A 25 -2.17 -6.47 4.46
CA ASP A 25 -2.19 -7.86 4.92
C ASP A 25 -1.63 -8.77 3.84
N SER A 26 -0.99 -9.87 4.26
CA SER A 26 -0.57 -10.97 3.39
C SER A 26 -1.70 -11.98 3.12
N VAL A 27 -2.92 -11.47 2.96
CA VAL A 27 -4.11 -12.23 2.56
C VAL A 27 -4.72 -11.63 1.29
N SER A 28 -5.65 -12.35 0.68
CA SER A 28 -6.39 -11.82 -0.49
C SER A 28 -7.18 -10.56 -0.13
N ALA A 29 -7.50 -9.73 -1.13
CA ALA A 29 -8.35 -8.56 -0.90
C ALA A 29 -9.72 -8.95 -0.33
N GLY A 30 -10.30 -10.07 -0.79
CA GLY A 30 -11.56 -10.58 -0.28
C GLY A 30 -11.49 -11.01 1.19
N GLU A 31 -10.35 -11.54 1.65
CA GLU A 31 -10.13 -11.87 3.06
C GLU A 31 -9.87 -10.62 3.90
N MET A 32 -9.04 -9.70 3.40
CA MET A 32 -8.72 -8.43 4.06
C MET A 32 -9.97 -7.65 4.44
N ILE A 33 -10.94 -7.50 3.53
CA ILE A 33 -12.16 -6.72 3.82
C ILE A 33 -13.04 -7.32 4.93
N ARG A 34 -12.79 -8.59 5.31
CA ARG A 34 -13.49 -9.27 6.40
C ARG A 34 -12.74 -9.18 7.73
N THR A 35 -11.52 -8.66 7.75
CA THR A 35 -10.73 -8.54 8.98
C THR A 35 -11.26 -7.43 9.88
N GLY A 36 -11.05 -7.59 11.19
CA GLY A 36 -11.40 -6.56 12.16
C GLY A 36 -10.59 -5.27 11.98
N ASP A 37 -9.34 -5.38 11.51
CA ASP A 37 -8.45 -4.24 11.33
C ASP A 37 -8.83 -3.40 10.11
N TYR A 38 -9.27 -4.04 9.02
CA TYR A 38 -9.91 -3.34 7.91
C TYR A 38 -11.14 -2.56 8.38
N ARG A 39 -12.02 -3.19 9.18
CA ARG A 39 -13.20 -2.51 9.72
C ARG A 39 -12.83 -1.30 10.60
N LYS A 40 -11.86 -1.45 11.51
CA LYS A 40 -11.36 -0.34 12.34
C LYS A 40 -10.82 0.82 11.49
N LEU A 41 -10.11 0.53 10.40
CA LEU A 41 -9.60 1.54 9.48
C LEU A 41 -10.76 2.33 8.85
N ILE A 42 -11.77 1.64 8.34
CA ILE A 42 -12.96 2.26 7.73
C ILE A 42 -13.74 3.07 8.76
N ASP A 43 -14.02 2.50 9.94
CA ASP A 43 -14.73 3.21 11.02
C ASP A 43 -13.99 4.51 11.41
N LYS A 44 -12.66 4.45 11.50
CA LYS A 44 -11.84 5.64 11.78
C LYS A 44 -11.95 6.69 10.67
N ALA A 45 -11.92 6.27 9.41
CA ALA A 45 -12.08 7.18 8.27
C ALA A 45 -13.48 7.80 8.23
N GLU A 46 -14.53 7.00 8.41
CA GLU A 46 -15.92 7.48 8.43
C GLU A 46 -16.15 8.50 9.54
N ASN A 47 -15.68 8.23 10.76
CA ASN A 47 -15.78 9.16 11.88
C ASN A 47 -15.06 10.50 11.64
N ARG A 48 -14.07 10.53 10.75
CA ARG A 48 -13.38 11.77 10.35
C ARG A 48 -14.12 12.52 9.25
N ILE A 49 -14.80 11.81 8.35
CA ILE A 49 -15.47 12.40 7.19
C ILE A 49 -16.85 12.93 7.56
N PHE A 50 -17.64 12.14 8.27
CA PHE A 50 -19.04 12.46 8.53
C PHE A 50 -19.18 13.30 9.79
N ALA A 51 -19.75 14.49 9.64
CA ALA A 51 -20.24 15.24 10.79
C ALA A 51 -21.47 14.52 11.38
N GLY A 52 -21.80 14.75 12.64
CA GLY A 52 -22.93 14.11 13.34
C GLY A 52 -24.33 14.31 12.72
N ASN A 53 -24.42 15.03 11.60
CA ASN A 53 -25.62 15.19 10.77
C ASN A 53 -25.67 14.22 9.56
N GLY A 54 -24.72 13.28 9.46
CA GLY A 54 -24.66 12.28 8.39
C GLY A 54 -24.20 12.80 7.03
N ARG A 55 -23.76 14.07 6.94
CA ARG A 55 -23.19 14.62 5.70
C ARG A 55 -21.67 14.58 5.73
N PRO A 56 -21.02 14.26 4.61
CA PRO A 56 -19.57 14.37 4.50
C PRO A 56 -19.18 15.84 4.69
N SER A 57 -18.27 16.08 5.61
CA SER A 57 -17.76 17.40 5.99
C SER A 57 -16.34 17.64 5.50
N ARG A 58 -15.66 16.59 5.03
CA ARG A 58 -14.26 16.59 4.62
C ARG A 58 -14.07 15.71 3.37
N PRO A 59 -13.07 16.00 2.51
CA PRO A 59 -12.76 15.15 1.37
C PRO A 59 -12.15 13.81 1.81
N LEU A 60 -12.36 12.79 0.98
CA LEU A 60 -11.76 11.47 1.12
C LEU A 60 -11.15 11.03 -0.20
N ALA A 61 -9.93 10.49 -0.15
CA ALA A 61 -9.37 9.71 -1.24
C ALA A 61 -8.97 8.32 -0.72
N ALA A 62 -9.14 7.29 -1.54
CA ALA A 62 -8.69 5.94 -1.20
C ALA A 62 -8.04 5.28 -2.42
N ILE A 63 -6.93 4.59 -2.18
CA ILE A 63 -6.26 3.74 -3.17
C ILE A 63 -6.00 2.37 -2.56
N GLY A 64 -6.14 1.33 -3.37
CA GLY A 64 -5.89 -0.04 -2.94
C GLY A 64 -5.08 -0.80 -3.97
N HIS A 65 -4.35 -1.81 -3.50
CA HIS A 65 -3.54 -2.69 -4.33
C HIS A 65 -3.76 -4.15 -3.91
N ALA A 66 -3.89 -5.04 -4.89
CA ALA A 66 -3.93 -6.48 -4.68
C ALA A 66 -2.81 -7.10 -5.53
N ARG A 67 -1.89 -7.83 -4.88
CA ARG A 67 -0.67 -8.35 -5.49
C ARG A 67 -0.79 -9.85 -5.77
N LEU A 68 -0.34 -10.27 -6.95
CA LEU A 68 0.09 -11.66 -7.20
C LEU A 68 1.59 -11.69 -6.94
N VAL A 69 2.03 -12.30 -5.83
CA VAL A 69 3.46 -12.38 -5.56
C VAL A 69 4.04 -13.48 -6.43
N THR A 70 4.87 -13.11 -7.41
CA THR A 70 5.65 -14.09 -8.18
C THR A 70 7.04 -14.29 -7.57
N ASN A 71 7.54 -13.34 -6.75
CA ASN A 71 8.81 -13.37 -6.03
C ASN A 71 8.84 -12.38 -4.83
N GLY A 72 9.63 -12.70 -3.79
CA GLY A 72 9.75 -11.97 -2.50
C GLY A 72 9.03 -12.69 -1.35
N LEU A 73 9.57 -12.68 -0.13
CA LEU A 73 8.94 -13.32 1.04
C LEU A 73 7.64 -12.57 1.41
N GLN A 74 6.50 -13.26 1.32
CA GLN A 74 5.16 -12.76 1.66
C GLN A 74 5.06 -12.19 3.10
N GLY A 75 5.96 -12.61 4.00
CA GLY A 75 5.96 -12.18 5.40
C GLY A 75 6.65 -10.83 5.67
N ILE A 76 7.29 -10.21 4.66
CA ILE A 76 7.92 -8.91 4.85
C ILE A 76 6.90 -7.83 4.48
N ASP A 77 6.21 -7.29 5.49
CA ASP A 77 5.20 -6.23 5.32
C ASP A 77 5.73 -5.00 4.55
N ALA A 78 7.03 -4.72 4.64
CA ALA A 78 7.68 -3.63 3.90
C ALA A 78 7.59 -3.79 2.36
N ASN A 79 7.43 -5.02 1.87
CA ASN A 79 7.31 -5.31 0.43
C ASN A 79 5.85 -5.26 -0.07
N ASN A 80 4.88 -5.16 0.84
CA ASN A 80 3.48 -5.01 0.50
C ASN A 80 3.17 -3.53 0.20
N GLN A 81 2.31 -3.32 -0.79
CA GLN A 81 1.82 -2.00 -1.19
C GLN A 81 0.47 -1.72 -0.51
N PRO A 82 0.09 -0.43 -0.28
CA PRO A 82 0.77 0.80 -0.69
C PRO A 82 2.06 1.14 0.09
N VAL A 83 3.03 1.77 -0.59
CA VAL A 83 4.26 2.28 0.03
C VAL A 83 4.03 3.71 0.51
N ARG A 84 4.54 4.07 1.71
CA ARG A 84 4.42 5.41 2.29
C ARG A 84 5.79 6.01 2.61
N ARG A 85 5.97 7.29 2.27
CA ARG A 85 7.10 8.11 2.70
C ARG A 85 6.71 9.59 2.74
N ASP A 86 6.99 10.27 3.84
CA ASP A 86 6.87 11.74 3.98
C ASP A 86 5.54 12.34 3.49
N GLY A 87 4.41 11.69 3.80
CA GLY A 87 3.07 12.14 3.40
C GLY A 87 2.66 11.74 1.98
N VAL A 88 3.53 11.06 1.23
CA VAL A 88 3.24 10.47 -0.07
C VAL A 88 2.90 8.99 0.09
N VAL A 89 1.89 8.54 -0.65
CA VAL A 89 1.54 7.13 -0.79
C VAL A 89 1.51 6.72 -2.25
N LEU A 90 2.08 5.56 -2.55
CA LEU A 90 2.23 5.06 -3.91
C LEU A 90 1.82 3.60 -4.03
N ILE A 91 1.17 3.28 -5.15
CA ILE A 91 0.94 1.93 -5.66
C ILE A 91 1.63 1.80 -7.02
N HIS A 92 2.23 0.66 -7.30
CA HIS A 92 2.93 0.37 -8.55
C HIS A 92 2.49 -0.98 -9.12
N ASN A 93 1.91 -0.93 -10.32
CA ASN A 93 1.61 -2.11 -11.13
C ASN A 93 2.61 -2.18 -12.28
N GLY A 94 3.74 -2.86 -12.08
CA GLY A 94 4.79 -2.95 -13.08
C GLY A 94 6.11 -3.46 -12.52
N ILE A 95 7.18 -3.23 -13.28
CA ILE A 95 8.55 -3.48 -12.86
C ILE A 95 9.38 -2.26 -13.23
N VAL A 96 10.08 -1.69 -12.26
CA VAL A 96 11.10 -0.65 -12.50
C VAL A 96 12.39 -1.37 -12.94
N VAL A 97 12.67 -1.35 -14.24
CA VAL A 97 13.72 -2.20 -14.83
C VAL A 97 15.14 -1.72 -14.56
N ASN A 98 15.31 -0.45 -14.18
CA ASN A 98 16.59 0.20 -13.87
C ASN A 98 16.70 0.56 -12.38
N VAL A 99 16.06 -0.23 -11.49
CA VAL A 99 16.03 0.04 -10.05
C VAL A 99 17.42 0.12 -9.41
N ASP A 100 18.36 -0.71 -9.86
CA ASP A 100 19.72 -0.71 -9.31
C ASP A 100 20.49 0.57 -9.70
N ASP A 101 20.31 1.08 -10.93
CA ASP A 101 20.91 2.34 -11.39
C ASP A 101 20.35 3.53 -10.59
N ILE A 102 19.03 3.55 -10.37
CA ILE A 102 18.36 4.59 -9.59
C ILE A 102 18.91 4.62 -8.15
N TRP A 103 19.07 3.45 -7.51
CA TRP A 103 19.62 3.40 -6.16
C TRP A 103 21.11 3.75 -6.10
N ALA A 104 21.89 3.43 -7.14
CA ALA A 104 23.28 3.84 -7.22
C ALA A 104 23.43 5.37 -7.30
N ASP A 105 22.55 6.05 -8.04
CA ASP A 105 22.53 7.51 -8.13
C ASP A 105 22.04 8.15 -6.82
N LEU A 106 20.92 7.68 -6.27
CA LEU A 106 20.38 8.18 -5.00
C LEU A 106 21.33 7.96 -3.81
N GLY A 107 22.13 6.88 -3.85
CA GLY A 107 23.15 6.61 -2.84
C GLY A 107 24.24 7.68 -2.80
N LYS A 108 24.54 8.36 -3.93
CA LYS A 108 25.48 9.50 -3.96
C LYS A 108 24.95 10.70 -3.18
N GLU A 109 23.63 10.80 -3.04
CA GLU A 109 22.93 11.81 -2.25
C GLU A 109 22.66 11.34 -0.80
N GLY A 110 23.16 10.16 -0.42
CA GLY A 110 22.97 9.58 0.92
C GLY A 110 21.59 8.95 1.14
N ILE A 111 20.80 8.76 0.08
CA ILE A 111 19.47 8.15 0.17
C ILE A 111 19.60 6.63 0.02
N VAL A 112 19.12 5.89 1.02
CA VAL A 112 19.18 4.42 1.05
C VAL A 112 17.79 3.77 0.96
N PRO A 113 17.68 2.57 0.36
CA PRO A 113 16.42 1.82 0.32
C PRO A 113 16.00 1.34 1.72
N HIS A 114 14.69 1.34 1.96
CA HIS A 114 14.09 0.85 3.22
C HIS A 114 13.20 -0.39 3.00
N ALA A 115 12.96 -0.79 1.74
CA ALA A 115 12.17 -1.95 1.34
C ALA A 115 12.57 -2.41 -0.07
N ASP A 116 12.35 -3.70 -0.39
CA ASP A 116 12.61 -4.28 -1.71
C ASP A 116 11.30 -4.36 -2.52
N VAL A 117 10.63 -3.22 -2.68
CA VAL A 117 9.47 -3.10 -3.57
C VAL A 117 10.01 -2.98 -5.01
N ASP A 118 9.46 -3.76 -5.93
CA ASP A 118 9.76 -3.77 -7.39
C ASP A 118 11.11 -4.38 -7.84
N ARG A 119 11.87 -5.02 -6.95
CA ARG A 119 13.13 -5.70 -7.33
C ARG A 119 12.89 -7.04 -8.04
N LYS A 120 13.60 -7.30 -9.15
CA LYS A 120 13.64 -8.65 -9.76
C LYS A 120 14.40 -9.59 -8.83
N SER A 121 13.79 -10.73 -8.47
CA SER A 121 14.52 -11.89 -7.96
C SER A 121 15.53 -12.33 -9.03
N SER A 122 16.81 -12.38 -8.68
CA SER A 122 17.82 -13.02 -9.51
C SER A 122 17.55 -14.53 -9.52
N ARG A 123 16.75 -14.99 -10.48
CA ARG A 123 16.76 -16.40 -10.85
C ARG A 123 18.10 -16.70 -11.51
N ARG A 124 18.98 -17.39 -10.78
CA ARG A 124 19.86 -18.40 -11.39
C ARG A 124 19.02 -19.62 -11.74
#